data_AF-A0A2I8DFJ2-F1
#
_entry.id   AF-A0A2I8DFJ2-F1
#
_cell.length_a   1.000
_cell.length_b   1.000
_cell.length_c   1.000
_cell.angle_alpha   90.00
_cell.angle_beta   90.00
_cell.angle_gamma   90.00
#
_symmetry.space_group_name_H-M   'P 1'
#
loop_
_entity.id
_entity.type
_entity.pdbx_description
1 polymer ?
#
loop_
_entity_poly.entity_id
_entity_poly.type
_entity_poly.pdbx_seq_one_letter_code
_entity_poly.pdbx_strand_id
1 'polypeptide(L)'
;MNAISAPPSPAEPPWRIEPQGDRSLIISFGDQIDAAIGRACLATARMLRDARLPGVTDVVPSFCTVAIHYRPDASADSPSHGALAERIGQLLAGGLPEGELGGREIDIPVCYGGEHGPDLAEVAAAAGLTPDDIIRLHSEPRSMVFMLGFAPGHAYLGVHDERLNIPRRPSPRTAVPIGSVAVANRQTVIYPNRLPGGWNIIGATPLAMFDPAREPAALLQPGDSVRFVPIAEDEFQRLREAGA
;
A
#
# COMPACT_ATOMS: atom_id res chain seq x y z
N MET A 1 -1.56 -57.71 -3.02
CA MET A 1 -2.28 -56.66 -2.28
C MET A 1 -1.75 -55.32 -2.76
N ASN A 2 -2.43 -54.70 -3.73
CA ASN A 2 -2.05 -53.39 -4.23
C ASN A 2 -2.58 -52.34 -3.25
N ALA A 3 -1.67 -51.62 -2.59
CA ALA A 3 -2.02 -50.43 -1.84
C ALA A 3 -2.45 -49.35 -2.84
N ILE A 4 -3.73 -49.01 -2.82
CA ILE A 4 -4.30 -47.90 -3.56
C ILE A 4 -3.79 -46.64 -2.85
N SER A 5 -2.84 -45.94 -3.47
CA SER A 5 -2.40 -44.63 -3.01
C SER A 5 -3.59 -43.69 -3.06
N ALA A 6 -3.93 -43.08 -1.93
CA ALA A 6 -4.96 -42.05 -1.89
C ALA A 6 -4.62 -40.93 -2.88
N PRO A 7 -5.61 -40.33 -3.57
CA PRO A 7 -5.35 -39.18 -4.41
C PRO A 7 -4.70 -38.07 -3.58
N PRO A 8 -3.76 -37.28 -4.15
CA PRO A 8 -3.22 -36.13 -3.45
C PRO A 8 -4.40 -35.23 -3.05
N SER A 9 -4.43 -34.83 -1.77
CA SER A 9 -5.35 -33.78 -1.31
C SER A 9 -5.19 -32.59 -2.27
N PRO A 10 -6.29 -31.95 -2.73
CA PRO A 10 -6.14 -30.73 -3.50
C PRO A 10 -5.26 -29.79 -2.69
N ALA A 11 -4.20 -29.28 -3.32
CA ALA A 11 -3.34 -28.28 -2.67
C ALA A 11 -4.25 -27.17 -2.16
N GLU A 12 -4.10 -26.80 -0.88
CA GLU A 12 -4.89 -25.72 -0.31
C GLU A 12 -4.73 -24.47 -1.19
N PRO A 13 -5.83 -23.73 -1.46
CA PRO A 13 -5.74 -22.54 -2.26
C PRO A 13 -4.76 -21.56 -1.60
N PRO A 14 -3.96 -20.80 -2.37
CA PRO A 14 -3.01 -19.82 -1.83
C PRO A 14 -3.69 -18.56 -1.26
N TRP A 15 -4.97 -18.66 -0.88
CA TRP A 15 -5.76 -17.60 -0.28
C TRP A 15 -6.76 -18.14 0.76
N ARG A 16 -7.10 -17.31 1.73
CA ARG A 16 -8.19 -17.53 2.71
C ARG A 16 -9.24 -16.44 2.56
N ILE A 17 -10.53 -16.81 2.68
CA ILE A 17 -11.65 -15.86 2.65
C ILE A 17 -12.40 -15.95 3.98
N GLU A 18 -12.43 -14.85 4.72
CA GLU A 18 -12.97 -14.82 6.08
C GLU A 18 -13.91 -13.62 6.28
N PRO A 19 -14.96 -13.75 7.12
CA PRO A 19 -15.77 -12.61 7.53
C PRO A 19 -14.95 -11.62 8.38
N GLN A 20 -15.17 -10.33 8.15
CA GLN A 20 -14.71 -9.26 9.03
C GLN A 20 -15.91 -8.42 9.48
N GLY A 21 -16.68 -8.97 10.42
CA GLY A 21 -18.00 -8.45 10.79
C GLY A 21 -19.08 -8.74 9.74
N ASP A 22 -20.23 -8.08 9.87
CA ASP A 22 -21.46 -8.47 9.17
C ASP A 22 -21.53 -8.01 7.70
N ARG A 23 -20.58 -7.17 7.26
CA ARG A 23 -20.64 -6.43 5.98
C ARG A 23 -19.30 -6.36 5.27
N SER A 24 -18.37 -7.20 5.65
CA SER A 24 -17.05 -7.27 5.01
C SER A 24 -16.55 -8.70 4.92
N LEU A 25 -15.87 -9.00 3.81
CA LEU A 25 -15.01 -10.16 3.66
C LEU A 25 -13.56 -9.70 3.53
N ILE A 26 -12.64 -10.50 4.06
CA ILE A 26 -11.21 -10.34 3.82
C ILE A 26 -10.72 -11.54 3.02
N ILE A 27 -10.09 -11.26 1.89
CA ILE A 27 -9.30 -12.23 1.14
C ILE A 27 -7.85 -12.03 1.59
N SER A 28 -7.22 -13.04 2.17
CA SER A 28 -5.80 -13.01 2.58
C SER A 28 -4.95 -13.90 1.68
N PHE A 29 -3.82 -13.38 1.22
CA PHE A 29 -2.83 -14.07 0.39
C PHE A 29 -1.56 -14.47 1.17
N GLY A 30 -1.61 -14.35 2.50
CA GLY A 30 -0.50 -14.63 3.40
C GLY A 30 -0.23 -13.50 4.38
N ASP A 31 0.80 -13.67 5.20
CA ASP A 31 1.07 -12.80 6.35
C ASP A 31 2.34 -11.94 6.17
N GLN A 32 3.01 -12.09 5.02
CA GLN A 32 4.24 -11.37 4.69
C GLN A 32 3.95 -10.26 3.68
N ILE A 33 4.57 -9.09 3.88
CA ILE A 33 4.52 -8.02 2.89
C ILE A 33 5.57 -8.31 1.83
N ASP A 34 5.11 -8.64 0.63
CA ASP A 34 5.93 -8.96 -0.53
C ASP A 34 5.32 -8.34 -1.79
N ALA A 35 6.17 -7.97 -2.75
CA ALA A 35 5.71 -7.31 -3.96
C ALA A 35 4.84 -8.21 -4.86
N ALA A 36 5.10 -9.53 -4.91
CA ALA A 36 4.25 -10.46 -5.66
C ALA A 36 2.89 -10.66 -4.97
N ILE A 37 2.87 -10.74 -3.64
CA ILE A 37 1.61 -10.78 -2.85
C ILE A 37 0.80 -9.49 -3.07
N GLY A 38 1.43 -8.32 -2.98
CA GLY A 38 0.77 -7.03 -3.23
C GLY A 38 0.20 -6.94 -4.64
N ARG A 39 0.96 -7.42 -5.64
CA ARG A 39 0.47 -7.54 -7.02
C ARG A 39 -0.76 -8.45 -7.11
N ALA A 40 -0.75 -9.61 -6.46
CA ALA A 40 -1.91 -10.49 -6.43
C ALA A 40 -3.14 -9.82 -5.79
N CYS A 41 -2.95 -9.04 -4.72
CA CYS A 41 -4.01 -8.25 -4.09
C CYS A 41 -4.59 -7.20 -5.06
N LEU A 42 -3.73 -6.48 -5.78
CA LEU A 42 -4.15 -5.47 -6.76
C LEU A 42 -4.89 -6.11 -7.95
N ALA A 43 -4.39 -7.23 -8.48
CA ALA A 43 -5.05 -7.99 -9.55
C ALA A 43 -6.42 -8.50 -9.11
N THR A 44 -6.50 -9.05 -7.89
CA THR A 44 -7.76 -9.51 -7.30
C THR A 44 -8.73 -8.36 -7.14
N ALA A 45 -8.28 -7.22 -6.62
CA ALA A 45 -9.14 -6.05 -6.45
C ALA A 45 -9.70 -5.56 -7.79
N ARG A 46 -8.85 -5.48 -8.83
CA ARG A 46 -9.29 -5.13 -10.18
C ARG A 46 -10.32 -6.12 -10.73
N MET A 47 -10.01 -7.41 -10.69
CA MET A 47 -10.91 -8.47 -11.16
C MET A 47 -12.28 -8.40 -10.47
N LEU A 48 -12.32 -8.20 -9.16
CA LEU A 48 -13.58 -8.15 -8.41
C LEU A 48 -14.39 -6.88 -8.68
N ARG A 49 -13.72 -5.73 -8.89
CA ARG A 49 -14.37 -4.50 -9.34
C ARG A 49 -14.99 -4.67 -10.73
N ASP A 50 -14.26 -5.31 -11.65
CA ASP A 50 -14.71 -5.58 -13.02
C ASP A 50 -15.87 -6.58 -13.04
N ALA A 51 -15.88 -7.56 -12.13
CA ALA A 51 -16.93 -8.56 -12.00
C ALA A 51 -18.28 -7.98 -11.51
N ARG A 52 -18.29 -6.78 -10.91
CA ARG A 52 -19.49 -6.07 -10.43
C ARG A 52 -20.46 -6.97 -9.66
N LEU A 53 -19.91 -7.72 -8.70
CA LEU A 53 -20.70 -8.66 -7.91
C LEU A 53 -21.87 -7.96 -7.22
N PRO A 54 -23.11 -8.49 -7.29
CA PRO A 54 -24.26 -7.89 -6.64
C PRO A 54 -24.02 -7.65 -5.14
N GLY A 55 -24.49 -6.52 -4.62
CA GLY A 55 -24.34 -6.15 -3.21
C GLY A 55 -22.95 -5.69 -2.79
N VAL A 56 -21.89 -5.93 -3.57
CA VAL A 56 -20.55 -5.40 -3.28
C VAL A 56 -20.52 -3.91 -3.57
N THR A 57 -20.16 -3.13 -2.55
CA THR A 57 -20.08 -1.66 -2.62
C THR A 57 -18.67 -1.13 -2.74
N ASP A 58 -17.69 -1.87 -2.24
CA ASP A 58 -16.29 -1.46 -2.37
C ASP A 58 -15.35 -2.67 -2.31
N VAL A 59 -14.20 -2.53 -2.96
CA VAL A 59 -13.14 -3.53 -3.02
C VAL A 59 -11.83 -2.79 -2.78
N VAL A 60 -11.19 -3.06 -1.64
CA VAL A 60 -10.06 -2.26 -1.16
C VAL A 60 -8.83 -3.16 -1.02
N PRO A 61 -7.82 -3.04 -1.90
CA PRO A 61 -6.56 -3.76 -1.74
C PRO A 61 -5.71 -3.16 -0.61
N SER A 62 -4.96 -4.04 0.05
CA SER A 62 -3.95 -3.75 1.06
C SER A 62 -2.67 -4.52 0.72
N PHE A 63 -1.69 -4.54 1.63
CA PHE A 63 -0.41 -5.21 1.45
C PHE A 63 -0.54 -6.70 1.09
N CYS A 64 -1.31 -7.45 1.87
CA CYS A 64 -1.50 -8.90 1.72
C CYS A 64 -2.96 -9.34 1.71
N THR A 65 -3.87 -8.37 1.76
CA THR A 65 -5.31 -8.64 1.82
C THR A 65 -6.09 -7.77 0.84
N VAL A 66 -7.29 -8.23 0.51
CA VAL A 66 -8.31 -7.42 -0.18
C VAL A 66 -9.58 -7.45 0.66
N ALA A 67 -10.05 -6.28 1.07
CA ALA A 67 -11.32 -6.13 1.76
C ALA A 67 -12.45 -5.94 0.75
N ILE A 68 -13.54 -6.68 0.95
CA ILE A 68 -14.75 -6.61 0.14
C ILE A 68 -15.87 -6.11 1.03
N HIS A 69 -16.26 -4.86 0.84
CA HIS A 69 -17.40 -4.27 1.52
C HIS A 69 -18.66 -4.59 0.73
N TYR A 70 -19.68 -5.10 1.41
CA TYR A 70 -20.95 -5.41 0.78
C TYR A 70 -22.13 -4.99 1.66
N ARG A 71 -23.27 -4.78 1.03
CA ARG A 71 -24.53 -4.49 1.71
C ARG A 71 -25.45 -5.68 1.50
N PRO A 72 -25.68 -6.51 2.54
CA PRO A 72 -26.82 -7.39 2.52
C PRO A 72 -28.08 -6.53 2.46
N ASP A 73 -29.04 -6.89 1.60
CA ASP A 73 -30.38 -6.32 1.61
C ASP A 73 -31.44 -7.43 1.78
N ALA A 74 -32.71 -7.01 1.91
CA ALA A 74 -33.81 -7.92 2.19
C ALA A 74 -34.33 -8.67 0.94
N SER A 75 -33.71 -8.47 -0.23
CA SER A 75 -34.08 -9.23 -1.43
C SER A 75 -33.59 -10.67 -1.31
N ALA A 76 -34.33 -11.59 -1.92
CA ALA A 76 -33.94 -13.00 -2.00
C ALA A 76 -32.61 -13.19 -2.77
N ASP A 77 -32.22 -12.19 -3.57
CA ASP A 77 -31.00 -12.17 -4.38
C ASP A 77 -29.80 -11.52 -3.65
N SER A 78 -29.99 -11.02 -2.42
CA SER A 78 -28.89 -10.47 -1.62
C SER A 78 -27.91 -11.58 -1.25
N PRO A 79 -26.61 -11.44 -1.58
CA PRO A 79 -25.66 -12.49 -1.26
C PRO A 79 -25.47 -12.59 0.26
N SER A 80 -25.59 -13.79 0.79
CA SER A 80 -25.08 -14.11 2.12
C SER A 80 -23.55 -14.07 2.10
N HIS A 81 -22.93 -13.98 3.28
CA HIS A 81 -21.49 -14.13 3.44
C HIS A 81 -20.95 -15.36 2.69
N GLY A 82 -21.57 -16.52 2.90
CA GLY A 82 -21.14 -17.78 2.29
C GLY A 82 -21.29 -17.78 0.78
N ALA A 83 -22.42 -17.28 0.25
CA ALA A 83 -22.64 -17.20 -1.19
C ALA A 83 -21.64 -16.25 -1.88
N LEU A 84 -21.35 -15.10 -1.26
CA LEU A 84 -20.36 -14.16 -1.77
C LEU A 84 -18.93 -14.75 -1.72
N ALA A 85 -18.57 -15.39 -0.60
CA ALA A 85 -17.27 -16.04 -0.43
C ALA A 85 -17.07 -17.17 -1.45
N GLU A 86 -18.08 -18.01 -1.69
CA GLU A 86 -18.05 -19.05 -2.71
C GLU A 86 -17.86 -18.45 -4.11
N ARG A 87 -18.62 -17.40 -4.44
CA ARG A 87 -18.52 -16.73 -5.73
C ARG A 87 -17.14 -16.12 -5.97
N ILE A 88 -16.56 -15.48 -4.95
CA ILE A 88 -15.19 -14.95 -4.99
C ILE A 88 -14.19 -16.10 -5.15
N GLY A 89 -14.36 -17.20 -4.41
CA GLY A 89 -13.54 -18.39 -4.52
C GLY A 89 -13.53 -18.98 -5.92
N GLN A 90 -14.69 -19.06 -6.58
CA GLN A 90 -14.81 -19.49 -7.98
C GLN A 90 -14.06 -18.57 -8.95
N LEU A 91 -14.14 -17.25 -8.76
CA LEU A 91 -13.40 -16.29 -9.59
C LEU A 91 -11.89 -16.44 -9.41
N LEU A 92 -11.42 -16.56 -8.17
CA LEU A 92 -9.99 -16.76 -7.87
C LEU A 92 -9.47 -18.09 -8.42
N ALA A 93 -10.26 -19.16 -8.33
CA ALA A 93 -9.92 -20.46 -8.91
C ALA A 93 -9.84 -20.44 -10.45
N GLY A 94 -10.52 -19.48 -11.09
CA GLY A 94 -10.41 -19.20 -12.52
C GLY A 94 -9.08 -18.57 -12.94
N GLY A 95 -8.22 -18.23 -11.97
CA GLY A 95 -6.94 -17.57 -12.19
C GLY A 95 -7.04 -16.05 -12.13
N LEU A 96 -5.95 -15.41 -11.72
CA LEU A 96 -5.82 -13.96 -11.82
C LEU A 96 -5.47 -13.58 -13.25
N PRO A 97 -6.02 -12.46 -13.77
CA PRO A 97 -5.66 -11.99 -15.11
C PRO A 97 -4.13 -11.82 -15.24
N GLU A 98 -3.55 -12.48 -16.25
CA GLU A 98 -2.15 -12.25 -16.62
C GLU A 98 -2.03 -10.90 -17.32
N GLY A 99 -1.16 -10.03 -16.81
CA GLY A 99 -0.89 -8.73 -17.39
C GLY A 99 -0.07 -7.88 -16.43
N GLU A 100 0.68 -6.91 -16.98
CA GLU A 100 1.26 -5.87 -16.14
C GLU A 100 0.12 -5.20 -15.36
N LEU A 101 0.21 -5.25 -14.03
CA LEU A 101 -0.52 -4.32 -13.17
C LEU A 101 0.11 -2.95 -13.42
N GLY A 102 -0.20 -2.38 -14.57
CA GLY A 102 0.36 -1.13 -15.08
C GLY A 102 -0.14 0.01 -14.23
N GLY A 103 0.64 0.36 -13.21
CA GLY A 103 0.56 1.65 -12.56
C GLY A 103 1.41 2.67 -13.32
N ARG A 104 1.18 3.95 -13.02
CA ARG A 104 1.97 5.04 -13.61
C ARG A 104 3.36 5.02 -12.98
N GLU A 105 4.37 5.41 -13.75
CA GLU A 105 5.66 5.79 -13.18
C GLU A 105 5.59 7.23 -12.70
N ILE A 106 5.87 7.47 -11.42
CA ILE A 106 5.74 8.78 -10.79
C ILE A 106 7.04 9.11 -10.06
N ASP A 107 7.64 10.23 -10.41
CA ASP A 107 8.76 10.80 -9.66
C ASP A 107 8.22 11.66 -8.52
N ILE A 108 8.70 11.39 -7.30
CA ILE A 108 8.41 12.20 -6.12
C ILE A 108 9.70 12.92 -5.72
N PRO A 109 9.79 14.25 -5.92
CA PRO A 109 10.94 15.01 -5.44
C PRO A 109 10.92 15.05 -3.91
N VAL A 110 12.07 14.79 -3.29
CA VAL A 110 12.23 14.75 -1.83
C VAL A 110 13.44 15.56 -1.39
N CYS A 111 13.23 16.55 -0.52
CA CYS A 111 14.30 17.18 0.23
C CYS A 111 14.55 16.37 1.50
N TYR A 112 15.71 15.72 1.57
CA TYR A 112 16.08 14.83 2.69
C TYR A 112 16.79 15.58 3.81
N GLY A 113 16.60 15.09 5.05
CA GLY A 113 17.32 15.58 6.22
C GLY A 113 16.94 17.00 6.65
N GLY A 114 17.74 17.57 7.55
CA GLY A 114 17.51 18.92 8.09
C GLY A 114 16.14 19.05 8.76
N GLU A 115 15.45 20.17 8.50
CA GLU A 115 14.11 20.41 9.01
C GLU A 115 13.04 19.52 8.36
N HIS A 116 13.27 19.07 7.12
CA HIS A 116 12.34 18.21 6.37
C HIS A 116 12.43 16.74 6.78
N GLY A 117 13.60 16.30 7.26
CA GLY A 117 13.91 14.94 7.66
C GLY A 117 14.59 14.87 9.03
N PRO A 118 13.92 15.30 10.11
CA PRO A 118 14.55 15.40 11.44
C PRO A 118 15.01 14.05 12.00
N ASP A 119 14.46 12.93 11.52
CA ASP A 119 14.81 11.59 12.01
C ASP A 119 15.90 10.92 11.14
N LEU A 120 16.34 11.53 10.04
CA LEU A 120 17.27 10.88 9.10
C LEU A 120 18.58 10.44 9.77
N ALA A 121 19.16 11.27 10.63
CA ALA A 121 20.39 10.95 11.34
C ALA A 121 20.20 9.78 12.34
N GLU A 122 19.07 9.76 13.06
CA GLU A 122 18.75 8.68 13.99
C GLU A 122 18.47 7.35 13.26
N VAL A 123 17.76 7.43 12.13
CA VAL A 123 17.50 6.29 11.24
C VAL A 123 18.81 5.72 10.71
N ALA A 124 19.72 6.57 10.25
CA ALA A 124 21.03 6.15 9.77
C ALA A 124 21.84 5.46 10.88
N ALA A 125 21.90 6.06 12.07
CA ALA A 125 22.59 5.49 13.23
C ALA A 125 21.99 4.13 13.63
N ALA A 126 20.67 4.00 13.67
CA ALA A 126 19.98 2.75 13.99
C ALA A 126 20.23 1.64 12.94
N ALA A 127 20.42 2.02 11.67
CA ALA A 127 20.78 1.09 10.60
C ALA A 127 22.29 0.75 10.55
N GLY A 128 23.13 1.44 11.32
CA GLY A 128 24.59 1.36 11.20
C GLY A 128 25.12 1.92 9.88
N LEU A 129 24.46 2.94 9.33
CA LEU A 129 24.73 3.54 8.02
C LEU A 129 24.95 5.05 8.14
N THR A 130 25.36 5.68 7.04
CA THR A 130 25.37 7.15 6.93
C THR A 130 24.01 7.67 6.46
N PRO A 131 23.68 8.96 6.71
CA PRO A 131 22.49 9.58 6.12
C PRO A 131 22.44 9.44 4.59
N ASP A 132 23.57 9.58 3.90
CA ASP A 132 23.66 9.43 2.45
C ASP A 132 23.35 8.01 1.99
N ASP A 133 23.77 6.99 2.75
CA ASP A 133 23.38 5.60 2.48
C ASP A 133 21.87 5.39 2.62
N ILE A 134 21.23 6.00 3.62
CA ILE A 134 19.77 5.92 3.79
C ILE A 134 19.05 6.57 2.60
N ILE A 135 19.49 7.77 2.20
CA ILE A 135 18.94 8.48 1.03
C ILE A 135 19.07 7.61 -0.21
N ARG A 136 20.26 7.04 -0.44
CA ARG A 136 20.54 6.18 -1.59
C ARG A 136 19.66 4.92 -1.59
N LEU A 137 19.60 4.19 -0.47
CA LEU A 137 18.77 2.98 -0.35
C LEU A 137 17.27 3.24 -0.51
N HIS A 138 16.82 4.42 -0.11
CA HIS A 138 15.42 4.82 -0.24
C HIS A 138 15.07 5.31 -1.65
N SER A 139 15.99 6.00 -2.34
CA SER A 139 15.72 6.69 -3.61
C SER A 139 16.08 5.91 -4.87
N GLU A 140 17.10 5.04 -4.84
CA GLU A 140 17.54 4.28 -6.02
C GLU A 140 16.48 3.28 -6.51
N PRO A 141 15.83 2.46 -5.64
CA PRO A 141 14.84 1.51 -6.09
C PRO A 141 13.50 2.17 -6.37
N ARG A 142 12.81 1.71 -7.42
CA ARG A 142 11.39 2.02 -7.58
C ARG A 142 10.58 1.27 -6.51
N SER A 143 9.62 1.97 -5.93
CA SER A 143 8.74 1.46 -4.88
C SER A 143 7.31 1.36 -5.38
N MET A 144 6.66 0.22 -5.17
CA MET A 144 5.27 0.04 -5.56
C MET A 144 4.37 0.63 -4.48
N VAL A 145 3.31 1.34 -4.90
CA VAL A 145 2.23 1.74 -4.00
C VAL A 145 1.32 0.54 -3.77
N PHE A 146 1.29 0.01 -2.54
CA PHE A 146 0.45 -1.14 -2.20
C PHE A 146 -1.00 -0.72 -1.95
N MET A 147 -1.18 0.36 -1.21
CA MET A 147 -2.48 0.82 -0.74
C MET A 147 -2.47 2.31 -0.44
N LEU A 148 -3.67 2.88 -0.45
CA LEU A 148 -3.96 4.17 0.18
C LEU A 148 -4.83 3.88 1.41
N GLY A 149 -4.52 4.49 2.55
CA GLY A 149 -5.27 4.23 3.79
C GLY A 149 -4.89 5.18 4.90
N PHE A 150 -5.48 5.04 6.09
CA PHE A 150 -5.36 5.97 7.24
C PHE A 150 -5.99 7.36 7.01
N ALA A 151 -5.68 8.02 5.89
CA ALA A 151 -6.31 9.28 5.47
C ALA A 151 -6.36 9.38 3.93
N PRO A 152 -7.23 10.23 3.36
CA PRO A 152 -7.28 10.44 1.92
C PRO A 152 -5.91 10.81 1.34
N GLY A 153 -5.45 10.04 0.34
CA GLY A 153 -4.15 10.23 -0.33
C GLY A 153 -2.93 9.74 0.43
N HIS A 154 -3.08 9.13 1.60
CA HIS A 154 -1.94 8.64 2.38
C HIS A 154 -1.47 7.28 1.85
N ALA A 155 -0.41 7.33 1.06
CA ALA A 155 0.14 6.19 0.34
C ALA A 155 1.11 5.37 1.20
N TYR A 156 1.07 4.05 1.01
CA TYR A 156 2.01 3.10 1.59
C TYR A 156 2.81 2.43 0.48
N LEU A 157 4.13 2.58 0.53
CA LEU A 157 5.07 2.17 -0.50
C LEU A 157 6.14 1.23 0.05
N GLY A 158 6.69 0.38 -0.81
CA GLY A 158 7.81 -0.51 -0.49
C GLY A 158 7.92 -1.67 -1.48
N VAL A 159 8.46 -2.83 -1.10
CA VAL A 159 9.19 -3.14 0.15
C VAL A 159 10.64 -2.70 -0.03
N HIS A 160 11.17 -1.91 0.90
CA HIS A 160 12.54 -1.42 0.82
C HIS A 160 13.58 -2.48 1.24
N ASP A 161 14.85 -2.15 1.03
CA ASP A 161 16.01 -2.94 1.46
C ASP A 161 15.90 -3.32 2.96
N GLU A 162 16.38 -4.52 3.31
CA GLU A 162 16.37 -5.06 4.67
C GLU A 162 17.02 -4.10 5.68
N ARG A 163 18.03 -3.34 5.25
CA ARG A 163 18.73 -2.34 6.07
C ARG A 163 17.85 -1.16 6.48
N LEU A 164 16.72 -0.93 5.79
CA LEU A 164 15.70 0.06 6.14
C LEU A 164 14.59 -0.54 7.03
N ASN A 165 14.82 -1.70 7.65
CA ASN A 165 13.93 -2.29 8.64
C ASN A 165 14.01 -1.59 10.00
N ILE A 166 13.64 -0.31 10.02
CA ILE A 166 13.68 0.54 11.21
C ILE A 166 12.28 0.58 11.84
N PRO A 167 12.14 0.31 13.15
CA PRO A 167 10.83 0.31 13.80
C PRO A 167 10.21 1.71 13.83
N ARG A 168 8.91 1.75 14.08
CA ARG A 168 8.23 3.02 14.42
C ARG A 168 8.82 3.63 15.68
N ARG A 169 8.71 4.94 15.80
CA ARG A 169 9.05 5.67 17.02
C ARG A 169 8.22 5.14 18.19
N PRO A 170 8.81 5.01 19.39
CA PRO A 170 8.10 4.53 20.57
C PRO A 170 6.98 5.48 21.02
N SER A 171 7.15 6.78 20.76
CA SER A 171 6.12 7.79 20.99
C SER A 171 5.76 8.48 19.66
N PRO A 172 4.50 8.36 19.19
CA PRO A 172 4.08 9.01 17.95
C PRO A 172 4.04 10.54 18.11
N ARG A 173 4.34 11.25 17.03
CA ARG A 173 4.11 12.70 16.96
C ARG A 173 2.60 12.96 16.93
N THR A 174 2.16 13.95 17.69
CA THR A 174 0.77 14.44 17.65
C THR A 174 0.44 15.12 16.33
N ALA A 175 1.44 15.68 15.65
CA ALA A 175 1.31 16.29 14.35
C ALA A 175 2.59 16.09 13.52
N VAL A 176 2.45 15.39 12.40
CA VAL A 176 3.43 15.28 11.32
C VAL A 176 3.09 16.32 10.25
N PRO A 177 4.06 17.09 9.73
CA PRO A 177 3.83 18.04 8.65
C PRO A 177 3.26 17.40 7.38
N ILE A 178 2.54 18.20 6.59
CA ILE A 178 2.13 17.82 5.23
C ILE A 178 3.38 17.61 4.35
N GLY A 179 3.32 16.64 3.45
CA GLY A 179 4.42 16.32 2.54
C GLY A 179 5.55 15.51 3.18
N SER A 180 5.52 15.23 4.49
CA SER A 180 6.55 14.41 5.14
C SER A 180 6.64 13.03 4.50
N VAL A 181 7.86 12.63 4.15
CA VAL A 181 8.24 11.29 3.68
C VAL A 181 8.87 10.56 4.86
N ALA A 182 8.27 9.45 5.26
CA ALA A 182 8.65 8.75 6.47
C ALA A 182 8.76 7.24 6.27
N VAL A 183 9.67 6.61 7.01
CA VAL A 183 9.96 5.17 6.93
C VAL A 183 9.64 4.44 8.22
N ALA A 184 9.16 3.21 8.09
CA ALA A 184 9.05 2.23 9.17
C ALA A 184 8.92 0.81 8.60
N ASN A 185 9.57 -0.17 9.21
CA ASN A 185 9.44 -1.60 8.89
C ASN A 185 9.58 -1.91 7.38
N ARG A 186 10.59 -1.32 6.72
CA ARG A 186 10.85 -1.44 5.28
C ARG A 186 9.74 -0.87 4.38
N GLN A 187 8.87 -0.04 4.93
CA GLN A 187 7.86 0.69 4.19
C GLN A 187 8.15 2.19 4.25
N THR A 188 7.60 2.89 3.29
CA THR A 188 7.53 4.36 3.25
C THR A 188 6.08 4.80 3.21
N VAL A 189 5.81 5.94 3.84
CA VAL A 189 4.56 6.67 3.69
C VAL A 189 4.83 8.12 3.34
N ILE A 190 3.89 8.73 2.64
CA ILE A 190 3.89 10.18 2.38
C ILE A 190 2.64 10.76 3.03
N TYR A 191 2.81 11.70 3.95
CA TYR A 191 1.71 12.32 4.68
C TYR A 191 1.02 13.37 3.80
N PRO A 192 -0.23 13.15 3.36
CA PRO A 192 -0.91 14.07 2.45
C PRO A 192 -1.50 15.29 3.16
N ASN A 193 -1.60 15.22 4.49
CA ASN A 193 -2.20 16.23 5.36
C ASN A 193 -1.45 16.20 6.70
N ARG A 194 -1.67 17.23 7.52
CA ARG A 194 -1.17 17.25 8.90
C ARG A 194 -1.91 16.21 9.75
N LEU A 195 -1.21 15.15 10.16
CA LEU A 195 -1.80 14.00 10.85
C LEU A 195 -0.90 13.51 11.99
N PRO A 196 -1.41 12.85 13.04
CA PRO A 196 -0.56 12.17 14.00
C PRO A 196 0.16 10.98 13.34
N GLY A 197 1.38 10.68 13.77
CA GLY A 197 2.20 9.63 13.13
C GLY A 197 3.42 9.22 13.93
N GLY A 198 3.70 7.92 13.94
CA GLY A 198 4.87 7.32 14.60
C GLY A 198 5.99 6.88 13.66
N TRP A 199 5.96 7.28 12.40
CA TRP A 199 6.99 6.90 11.42
C TRP A 199 8.17 7.86 11.50
N ASN A 200 9.36 7.40 11.09
CA ASN A 200 10.59 8.19 11.12
C ASN A 200 10.65 9.08 9.89
N ILE A 201 10.60 10.40 10.07
CA ILE A 201 10.56 11.38 8.98
C ILE A 201 11.99 11.59 8.46
N ILE A 202 12.24 11.19 7.22
CA ILE A 202 13.57 11.26 6.59
C ILE A 202 13.70 12.36 5.54
N GLY A 203 12.58 12.94 5.13
CA GLY A 203 12.54 14.08 4.20
C GLY A 203 11.11 14.56 3.98
N ALA A 204 10.94 15.47 3.03
CA ALA A 204 9.63 15.96 2.62
C ALA A 204 9.55 16.16 1.10
N THR A 205 8.37 15.99 0.54
CA THR A 205 8.05 16.37 -0.84
C THR A 205 7.23 17.66 -0.85
N PRO A 206 7.47 18.58 -1.81
CA PRO A 206 6.67 19.79 -1.95
C PRO A 206 5.32 19.51 -2.63
N LEU A 207 5.12 18.32 -3.20
CA LEU A 207 3.93 18.00 -4.01
C LEU A 207 2.65 17.87 -3.19
N ALA A 208 1.54 18.34 -3.75
CA ALA A 208 0.20 18.09 -3.24
C ALA A 208 -0.25 16.63 -3.46
N MET A 209 -0.01 15.79 -2.44
CA MET A 209 -0.36 14.36 -2.46
C MET A 209 -1.87 14.09 -2.50
N PHE A 210 -2.67 15.01 -1.98
CA PHE A 210 -4.14 14.94 -2.03
C PHE A 210 -4.72 16.33 -2.30
N ASP A 211 -5.59 16.41 -3.30
CA ASP A 211 -6.37 17.61 -3.62
C ASP A 211 -7.79 17.19 -3.99
N PRO A 212 -8.82 17.54 -3.20
CA PRO A 212 -10.20 17.17 -3.50
C PRO A 212 -10.77 17.81 -4.78
N ALA A 213 -10.11 18.82 -5.34
CA ALA A 213 -10.50 19.45 -6.60
C ALA A 213 -9.88 18.76 -7.84
N ARG A 214 -8.91 17.86 -7.65
CA ARG A 214 -8.25 17.09 -8.72
C ARG A 214 -8.95 15.74 -8.96
N GLU A 215 -8.93 15.24 -10.19
CA GLU A 215 -9.37 13.87 -10.53
C GLU A 215 -8.20 13.11 -11.20
N PRO A 216 -7.64 12.06 -10.55
CA PRO A 216 -7.97 11.59 -9.20
C PRO A 216 -7.46 12.52 -8.10
N ALA A 217 -8.20 12.57 -6.99
CA ALA A 217 -7.86 13.47 -5.87
C ALA A 217 -6.51 13.12 -5.22
N ALA A 218 -6.25 11.82 -5.03
CA ALA A 218 -4.96 11.32 -4.59
C ALA A 218 -3.96 11.26 -5.76
N LEU A 219 -2.78 11.86 -5.58
CA LEU A 219 -1.73 11.89 -6.59
C LEU A 219 -1.27 10.48 -6.93
N LEU A 220 -1.06 9.65 -5.92
CA LEU A 220 -0.66 8.25 -6.04
C LEU A 220 -1.88 7.34 -5.97
N GLN A 221 -1.83 6.24 -6.71
CA GLN A 221 -2.84 5.18 -6.77
C GLN A 221 -2.21 3.82 -6.47
N PRO A 222 -2.94 2.86 -5.88
CA PRO A 222 -2.44 1.50 -5.70
C PRO A 222 -2.01 0.89 -7.05
N GLY A 223 -0.80 0.36 -7.09
CA GLY A 223 -0.15 -0.15 -8.30
C GLY A 223 0.84 0.82 -8.95
N ASP A 224 0.80 2.13 -8.66
CA ASP A 224 1.79 3.08 -9.18
C ASP A 224 3.22 2.69 -8.76
N SER A 225 4.19 2.99 -9.63
CA SER A 225 5.61 2.77 -9.40
C SER A 225 6.28 4.12 -9.13
N VAL A 226 6.77 4.30 -7.90
CA VAL A 226 7.33 5.57 -7.44
C VAL A 226 8.85 5.52 -7.41
N ARG A 227 9.48 6.54 -7.98
CA ARG A 227 10.90 6.82 -7.76
C ARG A 227 11.01 8.09 -6.92
N PHE A 228 11.72 8.01 -5.80
CA PHE A 228 12.02 9.20 -5.01
C PHE A 228 13.25 9.88 -5.61
N VAL A 229 13.13 11.18 -5.89
CA VAL A 229 14.19 11.97 -6.52
C VAL A 229 14.75 12.94 -5.48
N PRO A 230 15.97 12.73 -4.97
CA PRO A 230 16.59 13.67 -4.04
C PRO A 230 16.73 15.06 -4.69
N ILE A 231 16.27 16.09 -3.99
CA ILE A 231 16.39 17.49 -4.42
C ILE A 231 16.99 18.34 -3.30
N ALA A 232 17.58 19.48 -3.67
CA ALA A 232 18.09 20.47 -2.74
C ALA A 232 16.95 21.37 -2.20
N GLU A 233 17.23 22.09 -1.12
CA GLU A 233 16.27 22.97 -0.44
C GLU A 233 15.73 24.07 -1.37
N ASP A 234 16.57 24.66 -2.21
CA ASP A 234 16.18 25.72 -3.15
C ASP A 234 15.17 25.23 -4.20
N GLU A 235 15.37 24.01 -4.72
CA GLU A 235 14.40 23.34 -5.59
C GLU A 235 13.10 23.06 -4.87
N PHE A 236 13.16 22.59 -3.61
CA PHE A 236 11.98 22.31 -2.81
C PHE A 236 11.11 23.56 -2.65
N GLN A 237 11.74 24.69 -2.32
CA GLN A 237 11.04 25.97 -2.18
C GLN A 237 10.42 26.42 -3.51
N ARG A 238 11.17 26.30 -4.61
CA ARG A 238 10.68 26.68 -5.94
C ARG A 238 9.46 25.89 -6.38
N LEU A 239 9.48 24.56 -6.18
CA LEU A 239 8.35 23.68 -6.50
C LEU A 239 7.13 23.99 -5.61
N ARG A 240 7.37 24.26 -4.32
CA ARG A 240 6.31 24.61 -3.38
C ARG A 240 5.62 25.93 -3.74
N GLU A 241 6.39 26.94 -4.15
CA GLU A 241 5.87 28.23 -4.60
C GLU A 241 5.10 28.13 -5.94
N ALA A 242 5.50 27.21 -6.81
CA ALA A 242 4.81 26.94 -8.07
C ALA A 242 3.46 26.20 -7.89
N GLY A 243 3.12 25.77 -6.67
CA GLY A 243 1.89 25.04 -6.38
C GLY A 243 1.90 23.59 -6.89
N ALA A 244 3.08 22.96 -6.89
CA ALA A 244 3.25 21.57 -7.30
C ALA A 244 2.55 20.56 -6.36
#